data_AF-A0A8H3ZC67-F1
#
_entry.id   AF-A0A8H3ZC67-F1
#
_cell.length_a   1.000
_cell.length_b   1.000
_cell.length_c   1.000
_cell.angle_alpha   90.00
_cell.angle_beta   90.00
_cell.angle_gamma   90.00
#
_symmetry.space_group_name_H-M   'P 1'
#
loop_
_entity.id
_entity.type
_entity.pdbx_description
1 polymer ?
#
loop_
_entity_poly.entity_id
_entity_poly.type
_entity_poly.pdbx_seq_one_letter_code
_entity_poly.pdbx_strand_id
1 'polypeptide(L)'
;MPRASHRSEQASAFFAAVYAAVSEVPYGKVTSGPSGATRQAAALRAEGVEVQRSAMGEYSVDFGVYGWFPDMLPSEEAELAEESDEET
;
A
#
# COMPACT_ATOMS: atom_id res chain seq x y z
N MET A 1 13.85 33.54 2.22
CA MET A 1 13.06 32.35 2.58
C MET A 1 12.55 31.71 1.29
N PRO A 2 13.02 30.52 0.88
CA PRO A 2 12.44 29.85 -0.28
C PRO A 2 11.05 29.35 0.13
N ARG A 3 9.98 29.80 -0.54
CA ARG A 3 8.66 29.19 -0.37
C ARG A 3 8.69 27.86 -1.10
N ALA A 4 8.48 26.75 -0.39
CA ALA A 4 8.24 25.46 -1.01
C ALA A 4 7.18 25.65 -2.10
N SER A 5 7.51 25.29 -3.34
CA SER A 5 6.59 25.44 -4.46
C SER A 5 5.38 24.54 -4.24
N HIS A 6 4.17 24.92 -4.65
CA HIS A 6 2.96 24.08 -4.50
C HIS A 6 3.14 22.64 -5.06
N ARG A 7 4.04 22.47 -6.02
CA ARG A 7 4.39 21.18 -6.61
C ARG A 7 5.14 20.25 -5.63
N SER A 8 5.91 20.78 -4.67
CA SER A 8 6.58 19.97 -3.64
C SER A 8 5.63 19.57 -2.51
N GLU A 9 4.69 20.44 -2.13
CA GLU A 9 3.65 20.11 -1.14
C GLU A 9 2.74 18.99 -1.64
N GLN A 10 2.30 19.06 -2.91
CA GLN A 10 1.53 17.99 -3.55
C GLN A 10 2.31 16.67 -3.66
N ALA A 11 3.61 16.74 -3.92
CA ALA A 11 4.46 15.54 -3.97
C ALA A 11 4.62 14.90 -2.58
N SER A 12 4.81 15.71 -1.53
CA SER A 12 4.86 15.23 -0.14
C SER A 12 3.52 14.62 0.31
N ALA A 13 2.41 15.28 -0.02
CA ALA A 13 1.06 14.76 0.27
C ALA A 13 0.79 13.44 -0.45
N PHE A 14 1.17 13.33 -1.73
CA PHE A 14 1.07 12.09 -2.48
C PHE A 14 1.90 10.97 -1.84
N PHE A 15 3.15 11.24 -1.47
CA PHE A 15 4.02 10.24 -0.85
C PHE A 15 3.52 9.82 0.54
N ALA A 16 3.02 10.76 1.34
CA ALA A 16 2.42 10.49 2.63
C ALA A 16 1.17 9.61 2.50
N ALA A 17 0.28 9.93 1.56
CA ALA A 17 -0.92 9.13 1.27
C ALA A 17 -0.57 7.71 0.78
N VAL A 18 0.44 7.58 -0.08
CA VAL A 18 0.94 6.26 -0.52
C VAL A 18 1.51 5.47 0.65
N TYR A 19 2.30 6.09 1.53
CA TYR A 19 2.84 5.41 2.70
C TYR A 19 1.77 4.99 3.71
N ALA A 20 0.78 5.86 3.96
CA ALA A 20 -0.36 5.55 4.81
C ALA A 20 -1.09 4.31 4.27
N ALA A 21 -1.50 4.34 3.00
CA ALA A 21 -2.20 3.22 2.37
C ALA A 21 -1.38 1.91 2.35
N VAL A 22 -0.06 1.98 2.10
CA VAL A 22 0.82 0.80 2.12
C VAL A 22 1.01 0.25 3.54
N SER A 23 1.02 1.12 4.56
CA SER A 23 1.19 0.70 5.96
C SER A 23 0.00 -0.05 6.53
N GLU A 24 -1.16 0.05 5.88
CA GLU A 24 -2.39 -0.65 6.26
C GLU A 24 -2.50 -2.06 5.67
N VAL A 25 -1.61 -2.42 4.74
CA VAL A 25 -1.60 -3.75 4.13
C VAL A 25 -1.27 -4.80 5.21
N PRO A 26 -2.17 -5.78 5.45
CA PRO A 26 -1.91 -6.81 6.46
C PRO A 26 -0.71 -7.70 6.09
N TYR A 27 -0.02 -8.23 7.10
CA TYR A 27 1.06 -9.19 6.86
C TYR A 27 0.61 -10.39 6.03
N GLY A 28 1.44 -10.80 5.06
CA GLY A 28 1.11 -11.87 4.14
C GLY A 28 0.06 -11.51 3.09
N LYS A 29 -0.38 -10.24 3.02
CA LYS A 29 -1.22 -9.71 1.94
C LYS A 29 -0.43 -8.74 1.07
N VAL A 30 -0.87 -8.58 -0.17
CA VAL A 30 -0.19 -7.76 -1.18
C VAL A 30 -1.13 -6.84 -1.93
N THR A 31 -0.63 -5.67 -2.27
CA THR A 31 -1.27 -4.68 -3.16
C THR A 31 -0.32 -4.28 -4.28
N SER A 32 -0.86 -3.81 -5.42
CA SER A 32 -0.07 -3.44 -6.60
C SER A 32 0.49 -2.03 -6.49
N GLY A 33 1.82 -1.90 -6.40
CA GLY A 33 2.53 -0.62 -6.39
C GLY A 33 3.87 -0.68 -7.14
N PRO A 34 4.46 0.46 -7.53
CA PRO A 34 5.70 0.50 -8.28
C PRO A 34 6.91 0.25 -7.37
N SER A 35 7.62 -0.87 -7.53
CA SER A 35 8.88 -1.11 -6.81
C SER A 35 9.85 -2.05 -7.54
N GLY A 36 11.09 -2.13 -7.05
CA GLY A 36 12.12 -3.04 -7.56
C GLY A 36 11.77 -4.51 -7.32
N ALA A 37 11.18 -5.14 -8.33
CA ALA A 37 10.60 -6.49 -8.33
C ALA A 37 11.36 -7.56 -7.54
N THR A 38 12.70 -7.65 -7.65
CA THR A 38 13.48 -8.68 -6.94
C THR A 38 13.49 -8.47 -5.42
N ARG A 39 13.64 -7.22 -4.94
CA ARG A 39 13.62 -6.92 -3.51
C ARG A 39 12.23 -7.16 -2.92
N GLN A 40 11.20 -6.75 -3.66
CA GLN A 40 9.82 -7.01 -3.29
C GLN A 40 9.53 -8.51 -3.21
N ALA A 41 9.91 -9.28 -4.22
CA ALA A 41 9.73 -10.73 -4.23
C ALA A 41 10.46 -11.45 -3.07
N ALA A 42 11.58 -10.91 -2.59
CA ALA A 42 12.28 -11.45 -1.42
C ALA A 42 11.55 -11.14 -0.11
N ALA A 43 11.07 -9.90 0.06
CA ALA A 43 10.29 -9.49 1.22
C ALA A 43 8.99 -10.30 1.34
N LEU A 44 8.25 -10.42 0.24
CA LEU A 44 7.00 -11.19 0.19
C LEU A 44 7.19 -12.65 0.58
N ARG A 45 8.25 -13.31 0.08
CA ARG A 45 8.55 -14.69 0.47
C ARG A 45 8.91 -14.82 1.95
N ALA A 46 9.59 -13.82 2.52
CA ALA A 46 9.92 -13.81 3.95
C ALA A 46 8.67 -13.72 4.83
N GLU A 47 7.60 -13.10 4.32
CA GLU A 47 6.29 -13.02 4.98
C GLU A 47 5.40 -14.25 4.69
N GLY A 48 5.89 -15.25 3.97
CA GLY A 48 5.14 -16.46 3.63
C GLY A 48 4.24 -16.34 2.40
N VAL A 49 4.34 -15.25 1.64
CA VAL A 49 3.63 -15.09 0.36
C VAL A 49 4.33 -15.91 -0.73
N GLU A 50 3.57 -16.74 -1.44
CA GLU A 50 4.09 -17.49 -2.56
C GLU A 50 4.28 -16.60 -3.80
N VAL A 51 5.55 -16.37 -4.17
CA VAL A 51 5.93 -15.59 -5.35
C VAL A 51 6.54 -16.52 -6.40
N GLN A 52 5.85 -16.66 -7.52
CA GLN A 52 6.35 -17.40 -8.68
C GLN A 52 7.32 -16.53 -9.49
N ARG A 53 8.25 -17.18 -10.20
CA ARG A 53 9.16 -16.52 -11.15
C ARG A 53 9.10 -17.24 -12.48
N SER A 54 8.80 -16.53 -13.56
CA SER A 54 8.76 -17.11 -14.91
C SER A 54 10.16 -17.29 -15.49
N ALA A 55 10.27 -18.04 -16.59
CA ALA A 55 11.52 -18.18 -17.35
C ALA A 55 12.05 -16.84 -17.91
N MET A 56 11.17 -15.85 -18.10
CA MET A 56 11.53 -14.49 -18.53
C MET A 56 12.00 -13.60 -17.35
N GLY A 57 11.97 -14.13 -16.12
CA GLY A 57 12.40 -13.41 -14.92
C GLY A 57 11.33 -12.52 -14.30
N GLU A 58 10.10 -12.56 -14.80
CA GLU A 58 8.94 -11.86 -14.22
C GLU A 58 8.49 -12.55 -12.93
N TYR A 59 8.01 -11.77 -11.95
CA TYR A 59 7.47 -12.28 -10.70
C TYR A 59 5.95 -12.12 -10.67
N SER A 60 5.25 -13.16 -10.22
CA SER A 60 3.79 -13.16 -10.08
C SER A 60 3.38 -13.69 -8.72
N VAL A 61 2.21 -13.23 -8.25
CA VAL A 61 1.57 -13.65 -7.00
C VAL A 61 0.10 -13.92 -7.30
N ASP A 62 -0.48 -14.91 -6.63
CA ASP A 62 -1.92 -15.17 -6.72
C ASP A 62 -2.70 -14.19 -5.84
N PHE A 63 -3.37 -13.22 -6.47
CA PHE A 63 -4.23 -12.27 -5.77
C PHE A 63 -5.52 -12.89 -5.22
N GLY A 64 -5.95 -14.07 -5.70
CA GLY A 64 -7.07 -14.80 -5.11
C GLY A 64 -6.75 -15.31 -3.69
N VAL A 65 -5.47 -15.54 -3.40
CA VAL A 65 -5.00 -16.03 -2.09
C VAL A 65 -4.50 -14.87 -1.22
N TYR A 66 -3.66 -14.01 -1.78
CA TYR A 66 -2.92 -12.98 -1.04
C TYR A 66 -3.41 -11.56 -1.29
N GLY A 67 -4.39 -11.36 -2.15
CA GLY A 67 -4.93 -10.03 -2.44
C GLY A 67 -5.62 -9.41 -1.22
N TRP A 68 -5.47 -8.10 -1.09
CA TRP A 68 -6.22 -7.27 -0.17
C TRP A 68 -6.80 -6.09 -0.95
N PHE A 69 -8.13 -6.10 -1.08
CA PHE A 69 -8.90 -5.16 -1.89
C PHE A 69 -10.14 -4.73 -1.08
N PRO A 70 -9.96 -3.93 -0.01
CA PRO A 70 -11.10 -3.45 0.75
C PRO A 70 -11.88 -2.39 -0.05
N ASP A 71 -13.20 -2.30 0.17
CA ASP A 71 -14.05 -1.27 -0.44
C ASP A 71 -13.79 0.13 0.16
N MET A 72 -13.24 0.18 1.38
CA MET A 72 -12.81 1.38 2.11
C MET A 72 -11.63 1.01 3.00
N LEU A 73 -10.64 1.90 3.14
CA LEU A 73 -9.49 1.60 4.00
C LEU A 73 -9.90 1.52 5.47
N PRO A 74 -9.28 0.66 6.28
CA PRO A 74 -9.51 0.63 7.72
C PRO A 74 -9.30 1.98 8.42
N SER A 75 -8.36 2.81 7.92
CA SER A 75 -8.18 4.19 8.40
C SER A 75 -9.37 5.10 8.06
N GLU A 76 -9.87 5.04 6.84
CA GLU A 76 -11.05 5.80 6.40
C GLU A 76 -12.33 5.40 7.15
N GLU A 77 -12.51 4.10 7.43
CA GLU A 77 -13.62 3.60 8.25
C GLU A 77 -13.53 4.14 9.69
N ALA A 78 -12.33 4.23 10.25
CA ALA A 78 -12.11 4.79 11.57
C ALA A 78 -12.35 6.31 11.61
N GLU A 79 -11.87 7.06 10.61
CA GLU A 79 -12.08 8.51 10.51
C GLU A 79 -13.58 8.85 10.40
N LEU A 80 -14.34 8.08 9.60
CA LEU A 80 -15.79 8.25 9.49
C LEU A 80 -16.54 7.94 10.80
N ALA A 81 -16.08 6.93 11.54
CA ALA A 81 -16.65 6.61 12.84
C ALA A 81 -16.39 7.74 13.86
N GLU A 82 -15.17 8.30 13.88
CA GLU A 82 -14.81 9.42 14.74
C GLU A 82 -15.57 10.72 14.40
N GLU A 83 -15.77 11.04 13.13
CA GLU A 83 -16.62 12.18 12.72
C GLU A 83 -18.08 12.00 13.13
N SER A 84 -18.60 10.77 13.15
CA SER A 84 -19.99 10.49 13.53
C SER A 84 -20.27 10.66 15.02
N ASP A 85 -19.28 10.40 15.88
CA ASP A 85 -19.40 10.56 17.34
C ASP A 85 -19.23 12.02 17.81
N GLU A 86 -18.63 12.90 16.98
CA GLU A 86 -18.47 14.34 17.30
C GLU A 86 -19.73 15.18 16.98
N GLU A 87 -20.72 14.59 16.30
CA GLU A 87 -22.06 15.17 16.03
C GLU A 87 -23.15 14.61 16.99
N THR A 88 -22.89 14.54 18.31
CA THR A 88 -23.92 14.22 19.33
C THR A 88 -23.73 14.99 20.65
#